data_AF-A0A158B0B8-F1
#
_entry.id   AF-A0A158B0B8-F1
#
_cell.length_a   1.000
_cell.length_b   1.000
_cell.length_c   1.000
_cell.angle_alpha   90.00
_cell.angle_beta   90.00
_cell.angle_gamma   90.00
#
_symmetry.space_group_name_H-M   'P 1'
#
loop_
_entity.id
_entity.type
_entity.pdbx_description
1 polymer ?
#
loop_
_entity_poly.entity_id
_entity_poly.type
_entity_poly.pdbx_seq_one_letter_code
_entity_poly.pdbx_strand_id
1 'polypeptide(L)' 'MEWTHTRPTAPGYYWLRFVDERSPQQTIAEISKVPGDGSDEYVVILMGDDTIMELDDAFFDGGLFAGPIEPPLTGDRP' A
#
# COMPACT_ATOMS: atom_id res chain seq x y z
N MET A 1 -9.76 10.48 8.18
CA MET A 1 -9.29 9.72 7.02
C MET A 1 -10.36 8.70 6.69
N GLU A 2 -10.75 8.59 5.41
CA GLU A 2 -11.82 7.70 4.95
C GLU A 2 -11.21 6.47 4.29
N TRP A 3 -11.79 5.30 4.54
CA TRP A 3 -11.41 4.05 3.89
C TRP A 3 -12.17 3.88 2.59
N THR A 4 -11.47 3.56 1.51
CA THR A 4 -12.06 3.36 0.19
C THR A 4 -11.58 2.06 -0.44
N HIS A 5 -12.45 1.43 -1.24
CA HIS A 5 -12.09 0.30 -2.11
C HIS A 5 -11.36 0.76 -3.39
N THR A 6 -11.18 2.08 -3.56
CA THR A 6 -10.46 2.63 -4.71
C THR A 6 -8.97 2.42 -4.52
N ARG A 7 -8.33 1.76 -5.49
CA ARG A 7 -6.88 1.59 -5.52
C ARG A 7 -6.20 2.97 -5.60
N PRO A 8 -5.11 3.20 -4.85
CA PRO A 8 -4.35 4.45 -4.95
C PRO A 8 -3.83 4.70 -6.37
N THR A 9 -3.95 5.94 -6.85
CA THR A 9 -3.45 6.37 -8.17
C THR A 9 -2.31 7.36 -8.06
N ALA A 10 -1.73 7.50 -6.86
CA ALA A 10 -0.62 8.38 -6.58
C ALA A 10 0.36 7.66 -5.64
N PRO A 11 1.68 7.91 -5.79
CA PRO A 11 2.67 7.35 -4.88
C PRO A 11 2.55 7.96 -3.48
N GLY A 12 2.87 7.18 -2.45
CA GLY A 12 2.83 7.61 -1.05
C GLY A 12 2.55 6.45 -0.08
N TYR A 13 2.45 6.76 1.20
CA TYR A 13 2.10 5.78 2.23
C TYR A 13 0.58 5.74 2.41
N TYR A 14 0.02 4.54 2.53
CA TYR A 14 -1.41 4.32 2.71
C TYR A 14 -1.61 3.27 3.81
N TRP A 15 -2.65 3.44 4.61
CA TRP A 15 -3.17 2.33 5.38
C TRP A 15 -3.85 1.34 4.43
N LEU A 16 -3.52 0.06 4.59
CA LEU A 16 -4.14 -1.05 3.88
C LEU A 16 -4.81 -1.96 4.89
N ARG A 17 -6.08 -2.30 4.66
CA ARG A 17 -6.81 -3.31 5.40
C ARG A 17 -7.22 -4.43 4.46
N PHE A 18 -6.83 -5.65 4.82
CA PHE A 18 -7.24 -6.86 4.11
C PHE A 18 -8.68 -7.23 4.47
N VAL A 19 -9.44 -7.68 3.48
CA VAL A 19 -10.80 -8.20 3.68
C VAL A 19 -10.82 -9.67 4.10
N ASP A 20 -9.75 -10.40 3.78
CA ASP A 20 -9.55 -11.78 4.21
C ASP A 20 -9.04 -11.84 5.66
N GLU A 21 -9.16 -13.01 6.30
CA GLU A 21 -8.69 -13.28 7.67
C GLU A 21 -7.15 -13.42 7.79
N ARG A 22 -6.40 -12.60 7.04
CA ARG A 22 -4.92 -12.58 7.06
C ARG A 22 -4.40 -11.89 8.33
N SER A 23 -3.21 -12.27 8.78
CA SER A 23 -2.54 -11.65 9.94
C SER A 23 -1.20 -11.04 9.50
N PRO A 24 -0.99 -9.72 9.67
CA PRO A 24 -1.92 -8.76 10.26
C PRO A 24 -3.12 -8.44 9.34
N GLN A 25 -4.28 -8.13 9.93
CA GLN A 25 -5.49 -7.76 9.16
C GLN A 25 -5.38 -6.37 8.52
N GLN A 26 -4.45 -5.54 8.99
CA GLN A 26 -4.16 -4.22 8.46
C GLN A 26 -2.66 -3.93 8.59
N THR A 27 -2.11 -3.20 7.63
CA THR A 27 -0.71 -2.74 7.65
C THR A 27 -0.58 -1.39 6.95
N ILE A 28 0.62 -0.81 6.99
CA ILE A 28 0.97 0.34 6.15
C ILE A 28 1.54 -0.20 4.84
N ALA A 29 1.10 0.36 3.73
CA ALA A 29 1.58 0.06 2.40
C ALA A 29 2.25 1.31 1.81
N GLU A 30 3.44 1.17 1.26
CA GLU A 30 4.02 2.17 0.38
C GLU A 30 3.61 1.88 -1.06
N ILE A 31 2.95 2.85 -1.69
CA ILE A 31 2.61 2.83 -3.11
C ILE A 31 3.71 3.58 -3.84
N SER A 32 4.41 2.88 -4.72
CA SER A 32 5.53 3.43 -5.48
C SER A 32 5.27 3.26 -6.97
N LYS A 33 5.51 4.32 -7.76
CA LYS A 33 5.34 4.29 -9.21
C LYS A 33 6.56 3.62 -9.85
N VAL A 34 6.32 2.63 -10.71
CA VAL A 34 7.39 1.99 -11.49
C VAL A 34 7.81 2.91 -12.63
N PRO A 35 9.11 3.27 -12.75
CA PRO A 35 9.58 4.03 -13.90
C PRO A 35 9.62 3.13 -15.14
N GLY A 36 8.73 3.38 -16.10
CA GLY A 36 8.57 2.58 -17.33
C GLY A 36 7.94 3.32 -18.52
N ASP A 37 7.91 2.66 -19.68
CA ASP A 37 7.53 3.19 -21.00
C ASP A 37 5.99 3.28 -21.17
N GLY A 38 5.36 4.19 -20.42
CA GLY A 38 4.05 4.77 -20.78
C GLY A 38 2.81 4.29 -20.02
N SER A 39 2.88 3.27 -19.14
CA SER A 39 1.80 2.93 -18.20
C SER A 39 2.12 3.46 -16.79
N ASP A 40 1.13 4.07 -16.12
CA ASP A 40 1.20 4.39 -14.70
C ASP A 40 1.10 3.09 -13.88
N GLU A 41 2.17 2.31 -13.85
CA GLU A 41 2.27 1.09 -13.06
C GLU A 41 2.67 1.43 -11.62
N TYR A 42 1.96 0.86 -10.66
CA TYR A 42 2.21 1.04 -9.24
C TYR A 42 2.53 -0.30 -8.58
N VAL A 43 3.51 -0.29 -7.69
CA VAL A 43 3.83 -1.40 -6.79
C VAL A 43 3.47 -1.03 -5.36
N VAL A 44 3.17 -2.06 -4.59
CA VAL A 44 2.84 -2.01 -3.17
C VAL A 44 3.95 -2.70 -2.41
N ILE A 45 4.52 -1.99 -1.44
CA ILE A 45 5.51 -2.50 -0.50
C ILE A 45 4.85 -2.52 0.87
N LEU A 46 4.66 -3.71 1.45
CA LEU A 46 3.99 -3.85 2.74
C LEU A 46 4.97 -3.60 3.88
N MET A 47 4.71 -2.61 4.73
CA MET A 47 5.56 -2.36 5.88
C MET A 47 5.49 -3.54 6.86
N GLY A 48 6.64 -4.14 7.15
CA GLY A 48 6.75 -5.35 7.98
C GLY A 48 6.86 -6.66 7.19
N ASP A 49 6.84 -6.59 5.86
CA ASP A 49 7.08 -7.70 4.96
C ASP A 49 8.02 -7.24 3.82
N ASP A 50 8.98 -8.06 3.41
CA ASP A 50 9.94 -7.68 2.37
C ASP A 50 9.41 -7.89 0.93
N THR A 51 8.09 -8.11 0.78
CA THR A 51 7.47 -8.40 -0.52
C THR A 51 7.04 -7.12 -1.25
N ILE A 52 7.40 -7.06 -2.53
CA ILE A 52 6.95 -6.05 -3.49
C ILE A 52 5.97 -6.72 -4.45
N MET A 53 4.76 -6.18 -4.56
CA MET A 53 3.70 -6.71 -5.43
C MET A 53 3.15 -5.60 -6.31
N GLU A 54 2.59 -5.94 -7.47
CA GLU A 54 1.86 -4.97 -8.28
C GLU A 54 0.58 -4.54 -7.54
N LEU A 55 0.23 -3.25 -7.58
CA LEU A 55 -1.01 -2.75 -6.97
C LEU A 55 -2.24 -3.42 -7.59
N ASP A 56 -2.11 -3.90 -8.82
CA ASP A 56 -3.19 -4.56 -9.52
C ASP A 56 -3.34 -6.06 -9.23
N ASP A 57 -2.45 -6.63 -8.42
CA ASP A 57 -2.46 -8.03 -8.02
C ASP A 57 -3.75 -8.40 -7.26
N ALA A 58 -4.28 -9.60 -7.54
CA ALA A 58 -5.46 -10.16 -6.86
C ALA A 58 -5.28 -10.28 -5.34
N PHE A 59 -4.02 -10.27 -4.86
CA PHE A 59 -3.70 -10.18 -3.44
C PHE A 59 -4.38 -9.00 -2.74
N PHE A 60 -4.61 -7.88 -3.44
CA PHE A 60 -5.24 -6.67 -2.93
C PHE A 60 -6.73 -6.55 -3.27
N ASP A 61 -7.33 -7.54 -3.91
CA ASP A 61 -8.74 -7.47 -4.29
C ASP A 61 -9.64 -7.38 -3.07
N GLY A 62 -10.56 -6.40 -3.13
CA GLY A 62 -11.43 -6.05 -2.01
C GLY A 62 -10.74 -5.28 -0.88
N GLY A 63 -9.42 -5.12 -0.92
CA GLY A 63 -8.66 -4.34 0.05
C GLY A 63 -9.18 -2.91 0.21
N LEU A 64 -9.11 -2.42 1.44
CA LEU A 64 -9.47 -1.04 1.77
C LEU A 64 -8.20 -0.22 1.93
N PHE A 65 -8.15 0.92 1.27
CA PHE A 65 -7.04 1.87 1.33
C PHE A 65 -7.50 3.16 2.02
N ALA A 66 -6.62 3.75 2.83
CA ALA A 66 -6.84 5.04 3.46
C ALA A 66 -5.54 5.85 3.44
N GLY A 67 -5.55 7.02 2.79
CA GLY A 67 -4.33 7.82 2.61
C GLY A 67 -4.46 8.89 1.52
N PRO A 68 -3.34 9.52 1.13
CA PRO A 68 -1.99 9.28 1.65
C PRO A 68 -1.83 9.70 3.12
N ILE A 69 -1.03 8.97 3.89
CA ILE A 69 -0.56 9.33 5.23
C ILE A 69 0.87 9.88 5.16
N GLU A 70 1.28 10.58 6.22
CA GLU A 70 2.70 10.85 6.44
C GLU A 70 3.48 9.53 6.53
N PRO A 71 4.72 9.47 6.00
CA PRO A 71 5.57 8.32 6.19
C PRO A 71 5.62 7.98 7.68
N PRO A 72 5.47 6.71 8.08
CA PRO A 72 5.79 6.34 9.45
C PRO A 72 7.22 6.80 9.68
N LEU A 73 7.40 7.77 10.58
CA LEU A 73 8.72 8.22 10.98
C LEU A 73 9.45 6.93 11.38
N THR A 74 10.39 6.48 10.56
CA THR A 74 11.49 5.62 11.01
C THR A 74 12.29 6.51 11.95
N GLY A 75 11.71 6.76 13.12
CA GLY A 75 12.36 7.45 14.20
C GLY A 75 13.62 6.65 14.45
N ASP A 76 14.74 7.30 14.21
CA ASP A 76 16.04 6.93 14.74
C ASP A 76 15.79 6.41 16.17
N ARG A 77 15.81 5.09 16.31
CA ARG A 77 15.64 4.42 17.61
C ARG A 77 16.91 4.80 18.37
N PRO A 78 16.85 5.62 19.44
CA PRO A 78 18.03 5.85 20.26
C PRO A 78 18.53 4.56 20.90
#